data_AF-A0AAJ1X7L2-F1
#
_entry.id   AF-A0AAJ1X7L2-F1
#
_cell.length_a   1.000
_cell.length_b   1.000
_cell.length_c   1.000
_cell.angle_alpha   90.00
_cell.angle_beta   90.00
_cell.angle_gamma   90.00
#
_symmetry.space_group_name_H-M   'P 1'
#
loop_
_entity.id
_entity.type
_entity.pdbx_description
1 polymer ?
#
loop_
_entity_poly.entity_id
_entity_poly.type
_entity_poly.pdbx_seq_one_letter_code
_entity_poly.pdbx_strand_id
1 'polypeptide(L)'
;RIEEQKEFEKVRKNEESSFMQNVPNYIDLISPEGIAIKAEDYGKIKQSLGTETYFRPMYIPRDGYPRKLKTNWINNILSMGEIDVVFDIHKVKKNEAIRLLQRQETTFRSNLSWQQKKGNIDQISDLQTKIADCNALMEEIQFNENDMYNVSSHVVLYETSKNGLDKSSEFLEDALSALSIKLTTAYSRIKKGYLSALPFGQNHLRDATRNIDRRALSTFSPFISGSGRYHGGIPYGINRITGQKEFINS
;
A
#
# COMPACT_ATOMS: atom_id res chain seq x y z
N ARG A 1 -0.38 35.50 38.23
CA ARG A 1 0.61 36.18 37.36
C ARG A 1 1.99 35.52 37.32
N ILE A 2 2.72 35.35 38.43
CA ILE A 2 4.02 34.62 38.42
C ILE A 2 3.83 33.09 38.33
N GLU A 3 2.77 32.55 38.94
CA GLU A 3 2.45 31.11 38.86
C GLU A 3 1.95 30.67 37.49
N GLU A 4 1.10 31.47 36.82
CA GLU A 4 0.65 31.22 35.44
C GLU A 4 1.83 31.23 34.44
N GLN A 5 2.83 32.08 34.63
CA GLN A 5 4.03 32.08 33.78
C GLN A 5 4.87 30.82 33.96
N LYS A 6 4.98 30.29 35.19
CA LYS A 6 5.68 29.03 35.46
C LYS A 6 4.94 27.81 34.90
N GLU A 7 3.61 27.88 34.85
CA GLU A 7 2.78 26.81 34.27
C GLU A 7 2.88 26.80 32.74
N PHE A 8 2.89 27.98 32.10
CA PHE A 8 3.16 28.12 30.66
C PHE A 8 4.57 27.66 30.26
N GLU A 9 5.60 27.94 31.07
CA GLU A 9 6.97 27.42 30.84
C GLU A 9 7.06 25.91 31.02
N LYS A 10 6.33 25.33 31.97
CA LYS A 10 6.25 23.86 32.15
C LYS A 10 5.57 23.18 30.97
N VAL A 11 4.51 23.75 30.43
CA VAL A 11 3.82 23.23 29.22
C VAL A 11 4.75 23.30 28.01
N ARG A 12 5.45 24.43 27.80
CA ARG A 12 6.46 24.55 26.73
C ARG A 12 7.64 23.58 26.86
N LYS A 13 8.18 23.40 28.07
CA LYS A 13 9.23 22.40 28.32
C LYS A 13 8.74 20.97 28.07
N ASN A 14 7.49 20.66 28.40
CA ASN A 14 6.88 19.37 28.09
C ASN A 14 6.70 19.19 26.56
N GLU A 15 6.27 20.20 25.83
CA GLU A 15 6.17 20.17 24.37
C GLU A 15 7.54 20.05 23.68
N GLU A 16 8.57 20.76 24.15
CA GLU A 16 9.95 20.64 23.66
C GLU A 16 10.56 19.26 24.00
N SER A 17 10.28 18.73 25.20
CA SER A 17 10.71 17.37 25.58
C SER A 17 9.99 16.27 24.79
N SER A 18 8.72 16.49 24.40
CA SER A 18 7.97 15.63 23.49
C SER A 18 8.50 15.70 22.06
N PHE A 19 9.05 16.84 21.63
CA PHE A 19 9.67 17.00 20.31
C PHE A 19 11.03 16.29 20.20
N MET A 20 11.83 16.30 21.28
CA MET A 20 13.12 15.59 21.36
C MET A 20 12.99 14.08 21.64
N GLN A 21 11.86 13.62 22.18
CA GLN A 21 11.53 12.19 22.33
C GLN A 21 11.18 11.49 21.00
N ASN A 22 11.06 12.24 19.90
CA ASN A 22 10.75 11.71 18.56
C ASN A 22 11.99 11.55 17.66
N VAL A 23 13.19 11.61 18.23
CA VAL A 23 14.46 11.37 17.52
C VAL A 23 14.96 9.97 17.90
N PRO A 24 15.30 9.09 16.93
CA PRO A 24 15.72 7.71 17.24
C PRO A 24 17.01 7.65 18.05
N ASN A 25 17.05 6.81 19.10
CA ASN A 25 18.26 6.57 19.90
C ASN A 25 19.06 5.37 19.36
N TYR A 26 20.35 5.29 19.72
CA TYR A 26 21.24 4.19 19.29
C TYR A 26 20.75 2.80 19.78
N ILE A 27 19.94 2.76 20.84
CA ILE A 27 19.28 1.54 21.34
C ILE A 27 18.07 1.16 20.47
N ASP A 28 17.35 2.11 19.85
CA ASP A 28 16.31 1.82 18.83
C ASP A 28 16.94 1.32 17.51
N LEU A 29 18.20 1.70 17.27
CA LEU A 29 18.99 1.28 16.11
C LEU A 29 19.43 -0.20 16.18
N ILE A 30 19.50 -0.79 17.39
CA ILE A 30 20.02 -2.16 17.60
C ILE A 30 19.12 -3.08 18.44
N SER A 31 18.05 -2.58 19.07
CA SER A 31 17.11 -3.41 19.83
C SER A 31 16.19 -4.21 18.90
N PRO A 32 15.96 -5.51 19.17
CA PRO A 32 14.74 -6.17 18.74
C PRO A 32 13.59 -5.77 19.69
N GLU A 33 12.40 -5.48 19.15
CA GLU A 33 11.29 -4.83 19.86
C GLU A 33 10.65 -5.64 21.03
N GLY A 34 11.03 -6.92 21.23
CA GLY A 34 10.45 -7.87 22.19
C GLY A 34 9.99 -9.18 21.53
N ILE A 35 10.11 -10.34 22.21
CA ILE A 35 9.91 -11.68 21.61
C ILE A 35 9.11 -12.63 22.54
N ALA A 36 7.97 -13.12 22.04
CA ALA A 36 7.37 -14.45 22.30
C ALA A 36 6.07 -14.62 21.45
N ILE A 37 5.97 -15.65 20.60
CA ILE A 37 4.81 -15.82 19.70
C ILE A 37 4.46 -17.31 19.50
N LYS A 38 3.19 -17.71 19.76
CA LYS A 38 2.74 -19.13 19.80
C LYS A 38 2.12 -19.69 18.51
N ALA A 39 1.78 -18.84 17.54
CA ALA A 39 1.49 -19.18 16.15
C ALA A 39 1.75 -17.92 15.33
N GLU A 40 2.85 -17.93 14.57
CA GLU A 40 3.50 -16.69 14.15
C GLU A 40 2.94 -16.07 12.88
N ASP A 41 2.27 -16.86 12.06
CA ASP A 41 2.02 -16.49 10.66
C ASP A 41 0.61 -16.83 10.14
N TYR A 42 -0.19 -17.60 10.88
CA TYR A 42 -1.57 -17.95 10.48
C TYR A 42 -2.52 -18.00 11.67
N GLY A 43 -3.80 -17.70 11.42
CA GLY A 43 -4.90 -17.86 12.36
C GLY A 43 -5.79 -19.06 12.03
N LYS A 44 -6.66 -19.42 12.97
CA LYS A 44 -7.67 -20.48 12.78
C LYS A 44 -9.06 -19.95 13.15
N ILE A 45 -10.03 -20.19 12.31
CA ILE A 45 -11.46 -19.93 12.54
C ILE A 45 -12.15 -21.29 12.68
N LYS A 46 -12.90 -21.47 13.76
CA LYS A 46 -13.73 -22.65 13.97
C LYS A 46 -15.16 -22.33 13.58
N GLN A 47 -15.68 -22.96 12.54
CA GLN A 47 -17.03 -22.68 12.03
C GLN A 47 -18.10 -23.58 12.67
N SER A 48 -17.77 -24.85 12.96
CA SER A 48 -18.68 -25.83 13.59
C SER A 48 -17.94 -26.78 14.54
N LEU A 49 -18.64 -27.73 15.16
CA LEU A 49 -18.04 -28.89 15.85
C LEU A 49 -17.32 -29.79 14.83
N GLY A 50 -16.13 -29.37 14.40
CA GLY A 50 -15.21 -30.20 13.60
C GLY A 50 -14.54 -29.51 12.41
N THR A 51 -15.06 -28.37 11.94
CA THR A 51 -14.47 -27.63 10.81
C THR A 51 -13.61 -26.46 11.28
N GLU A 52 -12.32 -26.55 10.99
CA GLU A 52 -11.34 -25.48 11.16
C GLU A 52 -10.95 -24.93 9.79
N THR A 53 -11.02 -23.62 9.62
CA THR A 53 -10.48 -22.89 8.47
C THR A 53 -9.26 -22.12 8.94
N TYR A 54 -8.17 -22.26 8.20
CA TYR A 54 -6.94 -21.53 8.43
C TYR A 54 -6.99 -20.25 7.61
N PHE A 55 -6.45 -19.16 8.16
CA PHE A 55 -6.36 -17.91 7.42
C PHE A 55 -5.00 -17.26 7.63
N ARG A 56 -4.52 -16.55 6.60
CA ARG A 56 -3.27 -15.78 6.65
C ARG A 56 -3.52 -14.36 6.17
N PRO A 57 -3.49 -13.37 7.08
CA PRO A 57 -3.55 -11.97 6.69
C PRO A 57 -2.18 -11.51 6.17
N MET A 58 -2.22 -10.87 5.02
CA MET A 58 -1.09 -10.33 4.28
C MET A 58 -1.41 -8.89 3.89
N TYR A 59 -0.37 -8.13 3.59
CA TYR A 59 -0.51 -6.76 3.12
C TYR A 59 0.63 -6.42 2.16
N ILE A 60 0.43 -5.39 1.35
CA ILE A 60 1.49 -4.84 0.51
C ILE A 60 2.18 -3.71 1.29
N PRO A 61 3.47 -3.80 1.61
CA PRO A 61 4.18 -2.76 2.35
C PRO A 61 4.41 -1.50 1.48
N ARG A 62 4.87 -0.41 2.10
CA ARG A 62 5.09 0.88 1.42
C ARG A 62 6.06 0.83 0.25
N ASP A 63 7.09 0.01 0.38
CA ASP A 63 8.11 -0.27 -0.65
C ASP A 63 7.67 -1.39 -1.61
N GLY A 64 6.52 -2.01 -1.34
CA GLY A 64 6.09 -3.22 -2.01
C GLY A 64 5.34 -3.04 -3.31
N TYR A 65 5.17 -1.83 -3.85
CA TYR A 65 4.66 -1.68 -5.21
C TYR A 65 5.72 -1.09 -6.15
N PRO A 66 5.67 -1.45 -7.44
CA PRO A 66 6.59 -0.90 -8.43
C PRO A 66 6.42 0.61 -8.60
N ARG A 67 7.39 1.21 -9.29
CA ARG A 67 7.33 2.62 -9.70
C ARG A 67 6.14 2.91 -10.62
N LYS A 68 5.77 1.95 -11.49
CA LYS A 68 4.60 2.02 -12.36
C LYS A 68 3.77 0.76 -12.19
N LEU A 69 2.50 0.93 -11.82
CA LEU A 69 1.55 -0.18 -11.73
C LEU A 69 1.00 -0.51 -13.12
N LYS A 70 0.98 -1.79 -13.45
CA LYS A 70 0.30 -2.30 -14.64
C LYS A 70 -1.17 -2.44 -14.35
N THR A 71 -2.02 -2.18 -15.35
CA THR A 71 -3.45 -2.49 -15.27
C THR A 71 -3.65 -4.00 -15.02
N ASN A 72 -4.75 -4.37 -14.36
CA ASN A 72 -5.19 -5.76 -14.18
C ASN A 72 -4.32 -6.61 -13.23
N TRP A 73 -3.44 -5.99 -12.44
CA TRP A 73 -2.58 -6.72 -11.50
C TRP A 73 -3.39 -7.46 -10.41
N ILE A 74 -4.51 -6.90 -9.98
CA ILE A 74 -5.42 -7.47 -8.96
C ILE A 74 -6.01 -8.81 -9.40
N ASN A 75 -6.18 -9.06 -10.69
CA ASN A 75 -6.76 -10.32 -11.16
C ASN A 75 -5.93 -11.54 -10.76
N ASN A 76 -4.61 -11.38 -10.59
CA ASN A 76 -3.74 -12.46 -10.09
C ASN A 76 -4.06 -12.83 -8.64
N ILE A 77 -4.55 -11.87 -7.85
CA ILE A 77 -5.01 -12.10 -6.48
C ILE A 77 -6.40 -12.74 -6.53
N LEU A 78 -7.35 -12.12 -7.23
CA LEU A 78 -8.74 -12.59 -7.27
C LEU A 78 -8.91 -13.96 -7.92
N SER A 79 -7.99 -14.40 -8.78
CA SER A 79 -8.03 -15.73 -9.41
C SER A 79 -7.80 -16.88 -8.44
N MET A 80 -7.36 -16.62 -7.21
CA MET A 80 -7.11 -17.66 -6.20
C MET A 80 -8.37 -18.27 -5.59
N GLY A 81 -9.54 -17.65 -5.77
CA GLY A 81 -10.82 -18.16 -5.27
C GLY A 81 -11.11 -17.76 -3.82
N GLU A 82 -10.48 -18.41 -2.83
CA GLU A 82 -10.75 -18.17 -1.40
C GLU A 82 -9.86 -17.06 -0.81
N ILE A 83 -10.12 -15.83 -1.24
CA ILE A 83 -9.32 -14.67 -0.85
C ILE A 83 -10.19 -13.43 -0.64
N ASP A 84 -9.97 -12.75 0.48
CA ASP A 84 -10.53 -11.41 0.71
C ASP A 84 -9.47 -10.37 0.36
N VAL A 85 -9.86 -9.33 -0.37
CA VAL A 85 -8.99 -8.19 -0.71
C VAL A 85 -9.69 -6.91 -0.30
N VAL A 86 -9.02 -6.10 0.51
CA VAL A 86 -9.54 -4.81 0.96
C VAL A 86 -8.54 -3.70 0.66
N PHE A 87 -9.06 -2.66 0.02
CA PHE A 87 -8.34 -1.41 -0.20
C PHE A 87 -8.93 -0.33 0.69
N ASP A 88 -8.12 0.17 1.62
CA ASP A 88 -8.47 1.34 2.42
C ASP A 88 -7.87 2.58 1.76
N ILE A 89 -8.73 3.48 1.26
CA ILE A 89 -8.37 4.59 0.38
C ILE A 89 -8.83 5.90 1.02
N HIS A 90 -7.88 6.78 1.32
CA HIS A 90 -8.14 8.11 1.88
C HIS A 90 -7.58 9.19 0.96
N LYS A 91 -8.43 10.09 0.47
CA LYS A 91 -7.97 11.23 -0.34
C LYS A 91 -7.19 12.21 0.53
N VAL A 92 -5.99 12.59 0.07
CA VAL A 92 -5.18 13.63 0.72
C VAL A 92 -5.65 15.00 0.22
N LYS A 93 -5.70 16.00 1.12
CA LYS A 93 -6.04 17.37 0.73
C LYS A 93 -4.97 17.92 -0.22
N LYS A 94 -5.40 18.58 -1.30
CA LYS A 94 -4.51 19.15 -2.33
C LYS A 94 -3.37 20.00 -1.74
N ASN A 95 -3.68 20.92 -0.83
CA ASN A 95 -2.67 21.79 -0.20
C ASN A 95 -1.65 21.00 0.64
N GLU A 96 -2.08 19.90 1.26
CA GLU A 96 -1.21 19.03 2.04
C GLU A 96 -0.32 18.18 1.12
N ALA A 97 -0.89 17.66 0.04
CA ALA A 97 -0.16 16.90 -0.98
C ALA A 97 0.97 17.73 -1.60
N ILE A 98 0.68 18.98 -2.01
CA ILE A 98 1.68 19.89 -2.58
C ILE A 98 2.79 20.18 -1.56
N ARG A 99 2.45 20.47 -0.30
CA ARG A 99 3.45 20.72 0.76
C ARG A 99 4.34 19.50 1.02
N LEU A 100 3.77 18.29 0.98
CA LEU A 100 4.51 17.05 1.14
C LEU A 100 5.50 16.84 -0.01
N LEU A 101 5.04 17.03 -1.25
CA LEU A 101 5.88 16.89 -2.45
C LEU A 101 7.01 17.93 -2.49
N GLN A 102 6.74 19.19 -2.12
CA GLN A 102 7.77 20.23 -2.01
C GLN A 102 8.87 19.88 -0.98
N ARG A 103 8.48 19.33 0.18
CA ARG A 103 9.43 18.85 1.19
C ARG A 103 10.27 17.68 0.67
N GLN A 104 9.65 16.72 -0.02
CA GLN A 104 10.38 15.61 -0.63
C GLN A 104 11.33 16.07 -1.73
N GLU A 105 10.89 16.98 -2.61
CA GLU A 105 11.72 17.56 -3.66
C GLU A 105 12.95 18.27 -3.06
N THR A 106 12.75 19.05 -1.99
CA THR A 106 13.85 19.72 -1.27
C THR A 106 14.86 18.69 -0.75
N THR A 107 14.40 17.61 -0.11
CA THR A 107 15.26 16.51 0.36
C THR A 107 16.01 15.85 -0.80
N PHE A 108 15.35 15.59 -1.93
CA PHE A 108 16.01 15.02 -3.10
C PHE A 108 17.05 15.96 -3.71
N ARG A 109 16.80 17.27 -3.76
CA ARG A 109 17.76 18.27 -4.23
C ARG A 109 18.98 18.37 -3.31
N SER A 110 18.78 18.33 -1.99
CA SER A 110 19.87 18.29 -1.02
C SER A 110 20.73 17.04 -1.20
N ASN A 111 20.11 15.86 -1.35
CA ASN A 111 20.83 14.62 -1.61
C ASN A 111 21.55 14.63 -2.96
N LEU A 112 20.93 15.19 -4.00
CA LEU A 112 21.52 15.33 -5.33
C LEU A 112 22.80 16.16 -5.26
N SER A 113 22.77 17.32 -4.59
CA SER A 113 23.95 18.16 -4.41
C SER A 113 25.09 17.43 -3.70
N TRP A 114 24.77 16.60 -2.71
CA TRP A 114 25.75 15.78 -2.00
C TRP A 114 26.33 14.66 -2.89
N GLN A 115 25.49 13.94 -3.64
CA GLN A 115 25.94 12.88 -4.55
C GLN A 115 26.76 13.42 -5.72
N GLN A 116 26.43 14.62 -6.22
CA GLN A 116 27.21 15.32 -7.23
C GLN A 116 28.64 15.60 -6.76
N LYS A 117 28.82 16.00 -5.49
CA LYS A 117 30.15 16.19 -4.89
C LYS A 117 30.92 14.87 -4.75
N LYS A 118 30.22 13.75 -4.54
CA LYS A 118 30.81 12.41 -4.45
C LYS A 118 31.09 11.76 -5.81
N GLY A 119 30.49 12.25 -6.89
CA GLY A 119 30.65 11.69 -8.23
C GLY A 119 29.92 10.36 -8.47
N ASN A 120 28.89 10.02 -7.69
CA ASN A 120 28.12 8.79 -7.90
C ASN A 120 27.06 8.97 -9.00
N ILE A 121 27.42 8.62 -10.24
CA ILE A 121 26.60 8.85 -11.44
C ILE A 121 25.24 8.16 -11.36
N ASP A 122 25.17 6.92 -10.86
CA ASP A 122 23.93 6.15 -10.79
C ASP A 122 22.91 6.81 -9.84
N GLN A 123 23.36 7.21 -8.65
CA GLN A 123 22.51 7.88 -7.67
C GLN A 123 22.07 9.26 -8.14
N ILE A 124 22.93 9.97 -8.88
CA ILE A 124 22.60 11.27 -9.47
C ILE A 124 21.44 11.12 -10.48
N SER A 125 21.52 10.13 -11.37
CA SER A 125 20.48 9.89 -12.38
C SER A 125 19.13 9.50 -11.75
N ASP A 126 19.15 8.64 -10.73
CA ASP A 126 17.94 8.24 -9.99
C ASP A 126 17.31 9.44 -9.26
N LEU A 127 18.10 10.26 -8.56
CA LEU A 127 17.61 11.45 -7.86
C LEU A 127 17.05 12.51 -8.81
N GLN A 128 17.69 12.74 -9.96
CA GLN A 128 17.16 13.65 -10.99
C GLN A 128 15.80 13.18 -11.50
N THR A 129 15.66 11.88 -11.73
CA THR A 129 14.41 11.28 -12.18
C THR A 129 13.31 11.43 -11.13
N LYS A 130 13.62 11.19 -9.84
CA LYS A 130 12.69 11.39 -8.73
C LYS A 130 12.22 12.85 -8.61
N ILE A 131 13.13 13.81 -8.79
CA ILE A 131 12.79 15.24 -8.78
C ILE A 131 11.85 15.58 -9.95
N ALA A 132 12.13 15.06 -11.15
CA ALA A 132 11.26 15.28 -12.31
C ALA A 132 9.86 14.71 -12.09
N ASP A 133 9.76 13.47 -11.59
CA ASP A 133 8.47 12.83 -11.27
C ASP A 133 7.69 13.63 -10.19
N CYS A 134 8.36 14.11 -9.14
CA CYS A 134 7.74 14.94 -8.11
C CYS A 134 7.18 16.25 -8.68
N ASN A 135 7.95 16.92 -9.55
CA ASN A 135 7.52 18.17 -10.18
C ASN A 135 6.31 17.96 -11.09
N ALA A 136 6.35 16.93 -11.93
CA ALA A 136 5.21 16.58 -12.79
C ALA A 136 3.95 16.28 -11.96
N LEU A 137 4.06 15.49 -10.90
CA LEU A 137 2.90 15.18 -10.04
C LEU A 137 2.37 16.43 -9.32
N MET A 138 3.25 17.33 -8.86
CA MET A 138 2.82 18.60 -8.26
C MET A 138 2.05 19.47 -9.24
N GLU A 139 2.53 19.58 -10.48
CA GLU A 139 1.88 20.35 -11.54
C GLU A 139 0.50 19.77 -11.88
N GLU A 140 0.41 18.45 -12.08
CA GLU A 140 -0.85 17.75 -12.35
C GLU A 140 -1.87 17.96 -11.20
N ILE A 141 -1.42 17.91 -9.95
CA ILE A 141 -2.26 18.18 -8.79
C ILE A 141 -2.72 19.65 -8.77
N GLN A 142 -1.84 20.59 -9.12
CA GLN A 142 -2.17 22.02 -9.20
C GLN A 142 -3.23 22.31 -10.27
N PHE A 143 -3.15 21.68 -11.44
CA PHE A 143 -4.16 21.79 -12.50
C PHE A 143 -5.37 20.88 -12.32
N ASN A 144 -5.44 20.13 -11.23
CA ASN A 144 -6.56 19.25 -10.89
C ASN A 144 -6.73 18.08 -11.88
N GLU A 145 -5.67 17.71 -12.57
CA GLU A 145 -5.62 16.55 -13.48
C GLU A 145 -5.37 15.24 -12.70
N ASN A 146 -4.64 15.35 -11.59
CA ASN A 146 -4.30 14.23 -10.72
C ASN A 146 -4.54 14.59 -9.24
N ASP A 147 -4.61 13.57 -8.39
CA ASP A 147 -4.84 13.69 -6.94
C ASP A 147 -3.95 12.68 -6.21
N MET A 148 -3.65 12.93 -4.94
CA MET A 148 -2.88 12.03 -4.09
C MET A 148 -3.80 11.32 -3.08
N TYR A 149 -3.60 10.03 -2.90
CA TYR A 149 -4.37 9.17 -2.00
C TYR A 149 -3.42 8.39 -1.08
N ASN A 150 -3.82 8.21 0.17
CA ASN A 150 -3.22 7.26 1.09
C ASN A 150 -3.98 5.94 0.92
N VAL A 151 -3.28 4.91 0.44
CA VAL A 151 -3.86 3.61 0.12
C VAL A 151 -3.16 2.54 0.93
N SER A 152 -3.93 1.64 1.53
CA SER A 152 -3.41 0.38 2.07
C SER A 152 -4.16 -0.79 1.47
N SER A 153 -3.42 -1.85 1.12
CA SER A 153 -3.96 -3.05 0.51
C SER A 153 -3.75 -4.22 1.46
N HIS A 154 -4.85 -4.82 1.90
CA HIS A 154 -4.87 -5.99 2.76
C HIS A 154 -5.46 -7.16 2.01
N VAL A 155 -4.89 -8.33 2.23
CA VAL A 155 -5.28 -9.57 1.59
C VAL A 155 -5.39 -10.63 2.68
N VAL A 156 -6.47 -11.39 2.71
CA VAL A 156 -6.61 -12.54 3.63
C VAL A 156 -6.89 -13.77 2.81
N LEU A 157 -5.96 -14.71 2.87
CA LEU A 157 -6.11 -16.01 2.25
C LEU A 157 -6.77 -16.97 3.24
N TYR A 158 -7.71 -17.78 2.77
CA TYR A 158 -8.36 -18.83 3.56
C TYR A 158 -8.08 -20.20 2.96
N GLU A 159 -7.93 -21.21 3.82
CA GLU A 159 -7.73 -22.59 3.41
C GLU A 159 -8.23 -23.58 4.46
N THR A 160 -8.50 -24.80 4.04
CA THR A 160 -9.00 -25.88 4.91
C THR A 160 -7.87 -26.58 5.68
N SER A 161 -6.64 -26.47 5.20
CA SER A 161 -5.46 -27.10 5.81
C SER A 161 -4.27 -26.15 5.86
N LYS A 162 -3.41 -26.32 6.87
CA LYS A 162 -2.17 -25.54 6.96
C LYS A 162 -1.26 -25.71 5.72
N ASN A 163 -1.13 -26.93 5.23
CA ASN A 163 -0.30 -27.21 4.06
C ASN A 163 -0.88 -26.58 2.78
N GLY A 164 -2.22 -26.55 2.65
CA GLY A 164 -2.89 -25.80 1.58
C GLY A 164 -2.60 -24.31 1.68
N LEU A 165 -2.71 -23.75 2.89
CA LEU A 165 -2.44 -22.33 3.14
C LEU A 165 -1.02 -21.95 2.75
N ASP A 166 -0.01 -22.74 3.11
CA ASP A 166 1.39 -22.49 2.77
C ASP A 166 1.62 -22.50 1.25
N LYS A 167 1.10 -23.50 0.54
CA LYS A 167 1.21 -23.58 -0.93
C LYS A 167 0.52 -22.42 -1.65
N SER A 168 -0.70 -22.10 -1.24
CA SER A 168 -1.46 -20.99 -1.81
C SER A 168 -0.79 -19.65 -1.49
N SER A 169 -0.16 -19.50 -0.34
CA SER A 169 0.61 -18.30 0.01
C SER A 169 1.85 -18.12 -0.86
N GLU A 170 2.63 -19.18 -1.05
CA GLU A 170 3.82 -19.18 -1.92
C GLU A 170 3.44 -18.85 -3.36
N PHE A 171 2.37 -19.48 -3.88
CA PHE A 171 1.86 -19.19 -5.21
C PHE A 171 1.44 -17.72 -5.39
N LEU A 172 0.78 -17.14 -4.38
CA LEU A 172 0.37 -15.73 -4.41
C LEU A 172 1.58 -14.78 -4.38
N GLU A 173 2.56 -15.10 -3.53
CA GLU A 173 3.82 -14.35 -3.44
C GLU A 173 4.55 -14.35 -4.78
N ASP A 174 4.69 -15.52 -5.42
CA ASP A 174 5.32 -15.67 -6.73
C ASP A 174 4.57 -14.88 -7.82
N ALA A 175 3.24 -14.99 -7.86
CA ALA A 175 2.41 -14.30 -8.83
C ALA A 175 2.54 -12.76 -8.74
N LEU A 176 2.61 -12.21 -7.52
CA LEU A 176 2.79 -10.79 -7.29
C LEU A 176 4.25 -10.34 -7.49
N SER A 177 5.22 -11.17 -7.11
CA SER A 177 6.65 -10.91 -7.31
C SER A 177 7.00 -10.78 -8.79
N ALA A 178 6.36 -11.58 -9.66
CA ALA A 178 6.47 -11.45 -11.12
C ALA A 178 6.02 -10.07 -11.65
N LEU A 179 5.17 -9.36 -10.92
CA LEU A 179 4.74 -7.98 -11.19
C LEU A 179 5.54 -6.92 -10.43
N SER A 180 6.61 -7.33 -9.75
CA SER A 180 7.40 -6.49 -8.83
C SER A 180 6.57 -5.93 -7.68
N ILE A 181 5.50 -6.64 -7.29
CA ILE A 181 4.70 -6.35 -6.11
C ILE A 181 5.16 -7.30 -5.00
N LYS A 182 5.63 -6.73 -3.90
CA LYS A 182 6.04 -7.50 -2.72
C LYS A 182 4.82 -7.72 -1.83
N LEU A 183 4.58 -8.97 -1.46
CA LEU A 183 3.60 -9.32 -0.45
C LEU A 183 4.32 -9.58 0.88
N THR A 184 3.69 -9.24 2.00
CA THR A 184 4.26 -9.50 3.32
C THR A 184 3.18 -9.98 4.26
N THR A 185 3.45 -11.04 5.01
CA THR A 185 2.51 -11.55 6.00
C THR A 185 2.47 -10.62 7.21
N ALA A 186 1.32 -10.53 7.88
CA ALA A 186 1.21 -9.81 9.15
C ALA A 186 1.80 -10.65 10.31
N TYR A 187 3.06 -11.09 10.16
CA TYR A 187 3.79 -11.89 11.13
C TYR A 187 3.75 -11.24 12.51
N SER A 188 3.43 -12.03 13.54
CA SER A 188 3.18 -11.57 14.93
C SER A 188 1.99 -10.61 15.13
N ARG A 189 1.40 -10.10 14.03
CA ARG A 189 0.36 -9.06 14.02
C ARG A 189 -0.92 -9.54 13.33
N ILE A 190 -1.16 -10.86 13.33
CA ILE A 190 -2.28 -11.53 12.64
C ILE A 190 -3.61 -10.90 13.00
N LYS A 191 -3.88 -10.64 14.28
CA LYS A 191 -5.13 -9.99 14.73
C LYS A 191 -5.33 -8.61 14.09
N LYS A 192 -4.26 -7.80 14.02
CA LYS A 192 -4.33 -6.45 13.42
C LYS A 192 -4.52 -6.55 11.90
N GLY A 193 -3.80 -7.46 11.24
CA GLY A 193 -3.95 -7.70 9.80
C GLY A 193 -5.36 -8.15 9.44
N TYR A 194 -5.90 -9.13 10.18
CA TYR A 194 -7.26 -9.61 9.97
C TYR A 194 -8.30 -8.51 10.18
N LEU A 195 -8.24 -7.75 11.30
CA LEU A 195 -9.17 -6.65 11.54
C LEU A 195 -9.10 -5.55 10.46
N SER A 196 -7.92 -5.31 9.88
CA SER A 196 -7.72 -4.30 8.82
C SER A 196 -8.33 -4.73 7.48
N ALA A 197 -8.49 -6.04 7.27
CA ALA A 197 -9.14 -6.62 6.10
C ALA A 197 -10.64 -6.83 6.30
N LEU A 198 -11.19 -6.56 7.48
CA LEU A 198 -12.63 -6.60 7.70
C LEU A 198 -13.27 -5.28 7.25
N PRO A 199 -14.54 -5.29 6.82
CA PRO A 199 -15.25 -4.12 6.30
C PRO A 199 -15.69 -3.15 7.42
N PHE A 200 -14.88 -2.97 8.46
CA PHE A 200 -15.13 -2.02 9.54
C PHE A 200 -14.56 -0.62 9.26
N GLY A 201 -13.83 -0.46 8.14
CA GLY A 201 -13.24 0.81 7.74
C GLY A 201 -12.14 1.31 8.68
N GLN A 202 -11.51 0.42 9.44
CA GLN A 202 -10.41 0.75 10.35
C GLN A 202 -9.16 -0.03 9.98
N ASN A 203 -8.17 0.67 9.44
CA ASN A 203 -6.86 0.07 9.22
C ASN A 203 -6.01 0.11 10.51
N HIS A 204 -5.66 -1.07 11.02
CA HIS A 204 -4.80 -1.25 12.19
C HIS A 204 -3.30 -1.45 11.83
N LEU A 205 -2.98 -1.63 10.55
CA LEU A 205 -1.63 -1.72 9.99
C LEU A 205 -1.26 -0.41 9.27
N ARG A 206 -0.88 0.60 10.06
CA ARG A 206 -0.52 1.93 9.55
C ARG A 206 0.77 1.94 8.70
N ASP A 207 1.64 0.96 8.91
CA ASP A 207 2.87 0.72 8.14
C ASP A 207 2.58 0.25 6.70
N ALA A 208 1.39 -0.28 6.41
CA ALA A 208 0.97 -0.68 5.07
C ALA A 208 0.50 0.48 4.18
N THR A 209 0.28 1.68 4.75
CA THR A 209 -0.27 2.82 4.01
C THR A 209 0.78 3.49 3.14
N ARG A 210 0.53 3.58 1.84
CA ARG A 210 1.39 4.23 0.84
C ARG A 210 0.65 5.35 0.12
N ASN A 211 1.37 6.41 -0.24
CA ASN A 211 0.84 7.46 -1.11
C ASN A 211 0.83 6.96 -2.57
N ILE A 212 -0.32 7.05 -3.22
CA ILE A 212 -0.55 6.64 -4.61
C ILE A 212 -1.29 7.77 -5.32
N ASP A 213 -0.93 8.05 -6.57
CA ASP A 213 -1.61 9.04 -7.39
C ASP A 213 -2.91 8.46 -8.01
N ARG A 214 -3.83 9.31 -8.45
CA ARG A 214 -5.13 8.91 -9.00
C ARG A 214 -5.00 7.94 -10.17
N ARG A 215 -4.02 8.14 -11.07
CA ARG A 215 -3.84 7.30 -12.25
C ARG A 215 -3.40 5.90 -11.84
N ALA A 216 -2.44 5.78 -10.93
CA ALA A 216 -2.09 4.48 -10.38
C ALA A 216 -3.25 3.83 -9.61
N LEU A 217 -4.01 4.61 -8.82
CA LEU A 217 -5.17 4.10 -8.10
C LEU A 217 -6.27 3.56 -9.03
N SER A 218 -6.44 4.13 -10.23
CA SER A 218 -7.41 3.61 -11.20
C SER A 218 -7.15 2.16 -11.61
N THR A 219 -5.90 1.69 -11.52
CA THR A 219 -5.53 0.28 -11.78
C THR A 219 -6.03 -0.67 -10.71
N PHE A 220 -6.50 -0.16 -9.57
CA PHE A 220 -7.04 -0.96 -8.46
C PHE A 220 -8.49 -1.39 -8.70
N SER A 221 -9.13 -0.94 -9.78
CA SER A 221 -10.46 -1.40 -10.13
C SER A 221 -10.43 -2.89 -10.52
N PRO A 222 -11.17 -3.77 -9.82
CA PRO A 222 -11.24 -5.19 -10.16
C PRO A 222 -12.14 -5.45 -11.39
N PHE A 223 -12.94 -4.46 -11.80
CA PHE A 223 -13.87 -4.58 -12.91
C PHE A 223 -13.34 -3.82 -14.12
N ILE A 224 -12.63 -4.54 -15.00
CA ILE A 224 -12.29 -4.07 -16.34
C ILE A 224 -13.09 -4.84 -17.41
N SER A 225 -13.82 -5.89 -17.02
CA SER A 225 -14.73 -6.58 -17.92
C SER A 225 -15.99 -5.76 -18.14
N GLY A 226 -16.09 -5.05 -19.27
CA GLY A 226 -17.36 -4.58 -19.84
C GLY A 226 -18.27 -5.71 -20.32
N SER A 227 -18.13 -6.93 -19.80
CA SER A 227 -18.90 -8.09 -20.24
C SER A 227 -20.29 -8.08 -19.60
N GLY A 228 -21.17 -7.24 -20.13
CA GLY A 228 -22.56 -7.67 -20.23
C GLY A 228 -22.54 -8.91 -21.13
N ARG A 229 -22.96 -10.07 -20.62
CA ARG A 229 -23.23 -11.22 -21.50
C ARG A 229 -24.42 -10.85 -22.38
N TYR A 230 -24.14 -10.18 -23.50
CA TYR A 230 -25.16 -9.82 -24.47
C TYR A 230 -25.41 -11.03 -25.35
N HIS A 231 -26.66 -11.54 -25.34
CA HIS A 231 -27.06 -12.76 -26.04
C HIS A 231 -27.69 -12.45 -27.43
N GLY A 232 -27.45 -11.26 -27.99
CA GLY A 232 -27.98 -10.83 -29.29
C GLY A 232 -27.00 -9.95 -30.09
N GLY A 233 -27.39 -9.51 -31.29
CA GLY A 233 -26.61 -8.56 -32.11
C GLY A 233 -25.71 -9.18 -33.18
N ILE A 234 -25.23 -8.34 -34.11
CA ILE A 234 -24.33 -8.74 -35.21
C ILE A 234 -22.88 -8.54 -34.75
N PRO A 235 -21.99 -9.56 -34.86
CA PRO A 235 -20.59 -9.41 -34.47
C PRO A 235 -19.90 -8.37 -35.36
N TYR A 236 -19.33 -7.33 -34.75
CA TYR A 236 -18.68 -6.22 -35.45
C TYR A 236 -17.16 -6.32 -35.44
N GLY A 237 -16.58 -6.90 -34.39
CA GLY A 237 -15.13 -7.00 -34.30
C GLY A 237 -14.64 -7.66 -33.03
N ILE A 238 -13.32 -7.66 -32.86
CA ILE A 238 -12.65 -8.14 -31.66
C ILE A 238 -12.06 -6.93 -30.95
N ASN A 239 -12.39 -6.77 -29.67
CA ASN A 239 -11.80 -5.76 -28.82
C ASN A 239 -10.30 -6.05 -28.65
N ARG A 240 -9.45 -5.10 -29.05
CA ARG A 240 -7.98 -5.30 -29.03
C ARG A 240 -7.39 -5.33 -27.63
N ILE A 241 -8.11 -4.85 -26.61
CA ILE A 241 -7.65 -4.83 -25.22
C ILE A 241 -8.06 -6.12 -24.51
N THR A 242 -9.28 -6.61 -24.74
CA THR A 242 -9.83 -7.78 -24.03
C THR A 242 -9.80 -9.08 -24.84
N GLY A 243 -9.60 -9.00 -26.17
CA GLY A 243 -9.64 -10.15 -27.08
C GLY A 243 -11.04 -10.72 -27.34
N GLN A 244 -12.10 -10.06 -26.84
CA GLN A 244 -13.48 -10.56 -26.93
C GLN A 244 -14.21 -10.02 -28.17
N LYS A 245 -15.21 -10.77 -28.66
CA LYS A 245 -16.07 -10.35 -29.78
C LYS A 245 -17.09 -9.30 -29.31
N GLU A 246 -17.11 -8.15 -29.97
CA GLU A 246 -18.06 -7.05 -29.74
C GLU A 246 -19.21 -7.11 -30.75
N PHE A 247 -20.42 -6.76 -30.33
CA PHE A 247 -21.63 -6.85 -31.14
C PHE A 247 -22.28 -5.47 -31.29
N ILE A 248 -22.72 -5.12 -32.51
CA ILE A 248 -23.57 -3.94 -32.74
C ILE A 248 -25.02 -4.35 -32.59
N ASN A 249 -25.78 -3.55 -31.83
CA ASN A 249 -27.22 -3.70 -31.74
C ASN A 249 -27.90 -2.94 -32.88
N SER A 250 -28.93 -3.54 -33.48
CA SER A 250 -29.86 -2.87 -34.39
C SER A 250 -31.10 -2.45 -33.60
#